data_AF-A0AAV0VV62-F1
#
_entry.id   AF-A0AAV0VV62-F1
#
_cell.length_a   1.000
_cell.length_b   1.000
_cell.length_c   1.000
_cell.angle_alpha   90.00
_cell.angle_beta   90.00
_cell.angle_gamma   90.00
#
_symmetry.space_group_name_H-M   'P 1'
#
loop_
_entity.id
_entity.type
_entity.pdbx_description
1 polymer ?
#
loop_
_entity_poly.entity_id
_entity_poly.type
_entity_poly.pdbx_seq_one_letter_code
_entity_poly.pdbx_strand_id
1 'polypeptide(L)'
;MYRTLAILSGAAAGLLFARMSLMGDSGPPVFAAADNPTAKSPSLVTRTLTFLYLPAENIRLLVYPRRLSFDWSMDAIAPVTSVYDPRNALSVALYVALFAAAKRSASAASRARLHHNRPHRCCSKTKYDRPADRPDDPARAVGLAVAMTAIPFVPVSNMFFYVGFVLAERVLYMPSVGYCFLFGYGYAALERRLGPKWPRMGLMVVLTVYGARTVIRNNDWQDDESLYRSGVHINPPKAYGNLGSILSSQGRLDEAETALRTALRYRPNMADVHYNL
;
A
#
# COMPACT_ATOMS: atom_id res chain seq x y z
N MET A 1 -15.92 11.86 13.43
CA MET A 1 -15.79 11.80 11.96
C MET A 1 -15.29 13.10 11.37
N TYR A 2 -16.05 14.20 11.29
CA TYR A 2 -15.51 15.47 10.73
C TYR A 2 -14.32 16.02 11.51
N ARG A 3 -14.38 16.02 12.85
CA ARG A 3 -13.22 16.37 13.69
C ARG A 3 -12.02 15.46 13.40
N THR A 4 -12.24 14.14 13.34
CA THR A 4 -11.20 13.14 13.05
C THR A 4 -10.59 13.33 11.66
N LEU A 5 -11.42 13.55 10.63
CA LEU A 5 -10.97 13.82 9.27
C LEU A 5 -10.19 15.13 9.19
N ALA A 6 -10.67 16.19 9.86
CA ALA A 6 -9.96 17.46 9.93
C ALA A 6 -8.61 17.31 10.64
N ILE A 7 -8.54 16.53 11.73
CA ILE A 7 -7.28 16.22 12.41
C ILE A 7 -6.34 15.43 11.51
N LEU A 8 -6.83 14.37 10.84
CA LEU A 8 -6.01 13.54 9.95
C LEU A 8 -5.49 14.34 8.75
N SER A 9 -6.37 15.06 8.06
CA SER A 9 -6.00 15.91 6.92
C SER A 9 -5.10 17.07 7.36
N GLY A 10 -5.37 17.69 8.51
CA GLY A 10 -4.57 18.78 9.06
C GLY A 10 -3.17 18.31 9.48
N ALA A 11 -3.07 17.15 10.14
CA ALA A 11 -1.79 16.53 10.48
C ALA A 11 -0.99 16.14 9.23
N ALA A 12 -1.65 15.55 8.22
CA ALA A 12 -1.01 15.23 6.95
C ALA A 12 -0.50 16.48 6.23
N ALA A 13 -1.30 17.54 6.18
CA ALA A 13 -0.89 18.83 5.61
C ALA A 13 0.28 19.45 6.39
N GLY A 14 0.24 19.42 7.72
CA GLY A 14 1.31 19.92 8.58
C GLY A 14 2.62 19.16 8.39
N LEU A 15 2.58 17.84 8.27
CA LEU A 15 3.76 17.02 7.99
C LEU A 15 4.34 17.29 6.59
N LEU A 16 3.48 17.46 5.58
CA LEU A 16 3.92 17.84 4.24
C LEU A 16 4.55 19.22 4.22
N PHE A 17 3.97 20.19 4.93
CA PHE A 17 4.54 21.52 5.07
C PHE A 17 5.90 21.48 5.76
N ALA A 18 5.99 20.83 6.93
CA ALA A 18 7.25 20.69 7.66
C ALA A 18 8.33 20.01 6.80
N ARG A 19 7.95 18.96 6.05
CA ARG A 19 8.85 18.31 5.09
C ARG A 19 9.35 19.28 4.03
N MET A 20 8.46 20.04 3.39
CA MET A 20 8.85 21.01 2.36
C MET A 20 9.75 22.11 2.93
N SER A 21 9.47 22.58 4.15
CA SER A 21 10.32 23.57 4.84
C SER A 21 11.71 23.01 5.17
N LEU A 22 11.81 21.74 5.57
CA LEU A 22 13.10 21.08 5.83
C LEU A 22 13.93 20.86 4.56
N MET A 23 13.29 20.71 3.39
CA MET A 23 14.01 20.54 2.12
C MET A 23 14.66 21.84 1.62
N GLY A 24 14.28 23.00 2.17
CA GLY A 24 14.87 24.29 1.82
C GLY A 24 14.83 24.58 0.31
N ASP A 25 15.88 25.23 -0.20
CA ASP A 25 15.98 25.62 -1.61
C ASP A 25 16.39 24.48 -2.55
N SER A 26 16.66 23.29 -2.02
CA SER A 26 17.11 22.13 -2.81
C SER A 26 16.01 21.57 -3.73
N GLY A 27 14.75 21.97 -3.51
CA GLY A 27 13.59 21.45 -4.22
C GLY A 27 13.30 19.97 -3.93
N PRO A 28 12.27 19.39 -4.55
CA PRO A 28 11.99 17.95 -4.47
C PRO A 28 13.16 17.13 -5.05
N PRO A 29 13.46 15.93 -4.51
CA PRO A 29 14.59 15.15 -4.95
C PRO A 29 14.36 14.65 -6.39
N VAL A 30 15.37 14.80 -7.25
CA VAL A 30 15.34 14.25 -8.60
C VAL A 30 15.79 12.79 -8.53
N PHE A 31 14.91 11.88 -8.94
CA PHE A 31 15.19 10.44 -8.98
C PHE A 31 15.54 9.99 -10.41
N ALA A 32 16.30 8.89 -10.49
CA ALA A 32 16.71 8.32 -11.76
C ALA A 32 15.51 7.66 -12.47
N ALA A 33 15.57 7.55 -13.80
CA ALA A 33 14.55 6.82 -14.56
C ALA A 33 14.53 5.32 -14.20
N ALA A 34 15.61 4.79 -13.65
CA ALA A 34 15.68 3.44 -13.11
C ALA A 34 14.76 3.25 -11.89
N ASP A 35 14.62 4.26 -11.03
CA ASP A 35 13.87 4.13 -9.78
C ASP A 35 12.36 4.03 -10.03
N ASN A 36 11.87 4.83 -10.98
CA ASN A 36 10.48 4.83 -11.41
C ASN A 36 10.38 5.16 -12.92
N PRO A 37 10.55 4.17 -13.81
CA PRO A 37 10.51 4.40 -15.25
C PRO A 37 9.14 4.88 -15.72
N THR A 38 8.06 4.44 -15.04
CA THR A 38 6.70 4.89 -15.35
C THR A 38 6.58 6.40 -15.21
N ALA A 39 7.11 6.99 -14.13
CA ALA A 39 7.05 8.45 -13.91
C ALA A 39 7.77 9.24 -15.01
N LYS A 40 8.76 8.64 -15.69
CA LYS A 40 9.51 9.25 -16.80
C LYS A 40 8.97 8.88 -18.18
N SER A 41 7.89 8.09 -18.26
CA SER A 41 7.29 7.71 -19.54
C SER A 41 6.73 8.93 -20.29
N PRO A 42 6.98 9.07 -21.61
CA PRO A 42 6.45 10.17 -22.40
C PRO A 42 4.92 10.12 -22.53
N SER A 43 4.33 8.92 -22.45
CA SER A 43 2.89 8.72 -22.57
C SER A 43 2.17 9.11 -21.27
N LEU A 44 1.35 10.15 -21.33
CA LEU A 44 0.46 10.52 -20.21
C LEU A 44 -0.55 9.40 -19.91
N VAL A 45 -1.04 8.69 -20.93
CA VAL A 45 -1.96 7.57 -20.75
C VAL A 45 -1.30 6.46 -19.94
N THR A 46 -0.06 6.08 -20.28
CA THR A 46 0.67 5.03 -19.57
C THR A 46 0.93 5.42 -18.12
N ARG A 47 1.33 6.67 -17.86
CA ARG A 47 1.51 7.20 -16.51
C ARG A 47 0.23 7.10 -15.70
N THR A 48 -0.85 7.68 -16.21
CA THR A 48 -2.13 7.76 -15.52
C THR A 48 -2.71 6.38 -15.24
N LEU A 49 -2.79 5.50 -16.24
CA LEU A 49 -3.36 4.16 -16.06
C LEU A 49 -2.54 3.32 -15.08
N THR A 50 -1.21 3.38 -15.16
CA THR A 50 -0.35 2.65 -14.22
C THR A 50 -0.53 3.18 -12.80
N PHE A 51 -0.52 4.50 -12.59
CA PHE A 51 -0.66 5.09 -11.25
C PHE A 51 -2.08 4.95 -10.66
N LEU A 52 -3.11 4.78 -11.49
CA LEU A 52 -4.45 4.38 -11.04
C LEU A 52 -4.50 2.88 -10.65
N TYR A 53 -3.66 2.05 -11.24
CA TYR A 53 -3.57 0.63 -10.93
C TYR A 53 -2.76 0.33 -9.67
N LEU A 54 -1.66 1.05 -9.43
CA LEU A 54 -0.76 0.76 -8.30
C LEU A 54 -1.45 0.72 -6.92
N PRO A 55 -2.45 1.54 -6.58
CA PRO A 55 -3.18 1.40 -5.33
C PRO A 55 -3.88 0.03 -5.17
N ALA A 56 -4.38 -0.55 -6.26
CA ALA A 56 -4.95 -1.90 -6.23
C ALA A 56 -3.88 -2.97 -5.97
N GLU A 57 -2.70 -2.80 -6.56
CA GLU A 57 -1.54 -3.66 -6.32
C GLU A 57 -1.04 -3.55 -4.85
N ASN A 58 -1.04 -2.35 -4.29
CA ASN A 58 -0.75 -2.09 -2.89
C ASN A 58 -1.73 -2.78 -1.93
N ILE A 59 -3.03 -2.73 -2.24
CA ILE A 59 -4.05 -3.46 -1.46
C ILE A 59 -3.85 -4.97 -1.58
N ARG A 60 -3.45 -5.47 -2.75
CA ARG A 60 -3.12 -6.88 -2.93
C ARG A 60 -1.98 -7.30 -2.01
N LEU A 61 -0.91 -6.49 -1.91
CA LEU A 61 0.19 -6.76 -0.97
C LEU A 61 -0.28 -6.75 0.49
N LEU A 62 -1.19 -5.84 0.85
CA LEU A 62 -1.72 -5.74 2.20
C LEU A 62 -2.61 -6.94 2.59
N VAL A 63 -3.44 -7.42 1.66
CA VAL A 63 -4.40 -8.51 1.90
C VAL A 63 -3.77 -9.89 1.70
N TYR A 64 -2.87 -10.01 0.71
CA TYR A 64 -2.24 -11.26 0.31
C TYR A 64 -0.76 -11.00 -0.09
N PRO A 65 0.16 -10.90 0.89
CA PRO A 65 1.58 -10.67 0.66
C PRO A 65 2.27 -11.92 0.09
N ARG A 66 1.94 -12.28 -1.15
CA ARG A 66 2.50 -13.48 -1.80
C ARG A 66 3.90 -13.21 -2.35
N ARG A 67 4.02 -12.11 -3.10
CA ARG A 67 5.24 -11.65 -3.76
C ARG A 67 5.75 -10.44 -2.98
N LEU A 68 6.92 -10.58 -2.39
CA LEU A 68 7.61 -9.53 -1.65
C LEU A 68 8.98 -9.36 -2.28
N SER A 69 9.44 -8.13 -2.41
CA SER A 69 10.72 -7.83 -3.01
C SER A 69 11.56 -6.99 -2.06
N PHE A 70 12.88 -7.12 -2.16
CA PHE A 70 13.78 -6.15 -1.55
C PHE A 70 13.72 -4.80 -2.31
N ASP A 71 13.38 -4.84 -3.60
CA ASP A 71 13.25 -3.65 -4.45
C ASP A 71 12.20 -3.84 -5.55
N TRP A 72 11.35 -2.82 -5.73
CA TRP A 72 10.32 -2.73 -6.76
C TRP A 72 10.58 -1.59 -7.75
N SER A 73 11.83 -1.12 -7.85
CA SER A 73 12.30 -0.22 -8.90
C SER A 73 12.26 -0.88 -10.28
N MET A 74 12.71 -0.16 -11.31
CA MET A 74 12.84 -0.65 -12.67
C MET A 74 11.49 -1.14 -13.22
N ASP A 75 11.49 -2.27 -13.91
CA ASP A 75 10.35 -2.85 -14.59
C ASP A 75 9.63 -3.90 -13.73
N ALA A 76 9.76 -3.80 -12.39
CA ALA A 76 9.17 -4.75 -11.45
C ALA A 76 7.63 -4.85 -11.56
N ILE A 77 6.98 -3.75 -11.92
CA ILE A 77 5.58 -3.73 -12.34
C ILE A 77 5.52 -3.25 -13.79
N ALA A 78 5.05 -4.11 -14.68
CA ALA A 78 4.86 -3.77 -16.08
C ALA A 78 3.89 -2.57 -16.21
N PRO A 79 4.24 -1.52 -16.96
CA PRO A 79 3.33 -0.38 -17.17
C PRO A 79 2.00 -0.81 -17.81
N VAL A 80 0.93 -0.09 -17.47
CA VAL A 80 -0.38 -0.23 -18.12
C VAL A 80 -0.41 0.71 -19.32
N THR A 81 -0.27 0.16 -20.53
CA THR A 81 -0.14 0.96 -21.76
C THR A 81 -1.45 1.18 -22.50
N SER A 82 -2.48 0.39 -22.21
CA SER A 82 -3.77 0.41 -22.91
C SER A 82 -4.95 0.54 -21.96
N VAL A 83 -5.98 1.26 -22.40
CA VAL A 83 -7.26 1.37 -21.67
C VAL A 83 -7.99 0.02 -21.60
N TYR A 84 -7.71 -0.89 -22.53
CA TYR A 84 -8.29 -2.23 -22.59
C TYR A 84 -7.55 -3.27 -21.73
N ASP A 85 -6.50 -2.85 -21.02
CA ASP A 85 -5.79 -3.74 -20.10
C ASP A 85 -6.74 -4.20 -18.97
N PRO A 86 -6.86 -5.52 -18.71
CA PRO A 86 -7.78 -6.05 -17.70
C PRO A 86 -7.48 -5.52 -16.30
N ARG A 87 -6.26 -5.07 -16.02
CA ARG A 87 -5.88 -4.45 -14.74
C ARG A 87 -6.65 -3.16 -14.47
N ASN A 88 -7.12 -2.46 -15.50
CA ASN A 88 -7.96 -1.27 -15.32
C ASN A 88 -9.29 -1.59 -14.66
N ALA A 89 -9.82 -2.81 -14.80
CA ALA A 89 -11.03 -3.24 -14.10
C ALA A 89 -10.83 -3.25 -12.58
N LEU A 90 -9.62 -3.62 -12.11
CA LEU A 90 -9.26 -3.59 -10.68
C LEU A 90 -9.18 -2.15 -10.17
N SER A 91 -8.58 -1.24 -10.96
CA SER A 91 -8.54 0.19 -10.64
C SER A 91 -9.96 0.76 -10.52
N VAL A 92 -10.83 0.50 -11.51
CA VAL A 92 -12.22 0.97 -11.50
C VAL A 92 -12.97 0.42 -10.29
N ALA A 93 -12.89 -0.90 -10.04
CA ALA A 93 -13.54 -1.52 -8.89
C ALA A 93 -13.10 -0.90 -7.56
N LEU A 94 -11.79 -0.63 -7.40
CA LEU A 94 -11.23 0.03 -6.23
C LEU A 94 -11.81 1.43 -6.04
N TYR A 95 -11.73 2.30 -7.04
CA TYR A 95 -12.18 3.69 -6.89
C TYR A 95 -13.71 3.79 -6.75
N VAL A 96 -14.47 2.91 -7.38
CA VAL A 96 -15.92 2.80 -7.16
C VAL A 96 -16.22 2.40 -5.71
N ALA A 97 -15.50 1.44 -5.15
CA ALA A 97 -15.67 1.02 -3.76
C ALA A 97 -15.31 2.16 -2.78
N LEU A 98 -14.20 2.86 -3.01
CA LEU A 98 -13.77 4.02 -2.21
C LEU A 98 -14.80 5.14 -2.27
N PHE A 99 -15.29 5.48 -3.47
CA PHE A 99 -16.32 6.50 -3.65
C PHE A 99 -17.63 6.11 -2.96
N ALA A 100 -18.08 4.87 -3.10
CA ALA A 100 -19.28 4.38 -2.44
C ALA A 100 -19.17 4.42 -0.91
N ALA A 101 -18.01 4.05 -0.36
CA ALA A 101 -17.73 4.12 1.07
C ALA A 101 -17.75 5.58 1.57
N ALA A 102 -17.08 6.49 0.84
CA ALA A 102 -17.06 7.92 1.16
C ALA A 102 -18.46 8.54 1.12
N LYS A 103 -19.25 8.26 0.06
CA LYS A 103 -20.62 8.76 -0.09
C LYS A 103 -21.53 8.27 1.04
N ARG A 104 -21.50 6.96 1.34
CA ARG A 104 -22.29 6.37 2.45
C ARG A 104 -21.93 6.99 3.79
N SER A 105 -20.64 7.15 4.06
CA SER A 105 -20.13 7.78 5.28
C SER A 105 -20.58 9.23 5.41
N ALA A 106 -20.49 10.02 4.34
CA ALA A 106 -20.96 11.41 4.33
C ALA A 106 -22.46 11.52 4.58
N SER A 107 -23.29 10.69 3.91
CA SER A 107 -24.73 10.65 4.14
C SER A 107 -25.09 10.28 5.58
N ALA A 108 -24.39 9.29 6.16
CA ALA A 108 -24.55 8.90 7.56
C ALA A 108 -24.23 10.03 8.53
N ALA A 109 -23.15 10.77 8.27
CA ALA A 109 -22.75 11.88 9.12
C ALA A 109 -23.70 13.10 9.02
N SER A 110 -24.27 13.35 7.84
CA SER A 110 -25.32 14.37 7.67
C SER A 110 -26.61 14.01 8.43
N ARG A 111 -27.06 12.74 8.38
CA ARG A 111 -28.21 12.28 9.17
C ARG A 111 -27.98 12.43 10.68
N ALA A 112 -26.80 12.04 11.16
CA ALA A 112 -26.46 12.18 12.58
C ALA A 112 -26.51 13.64 13.07
N ARG A 113 -26.08 14.60 12.23
CA ARG A 113 -26.17 16.03 12.55
C ARG A 113 -27.60 16.55 12.61
N LEU A 114 -28.45 16.15 11.68
CA LEU A 114 -29.88 16.50 11.68
C LEU A 114 -30.58 15.99 12.95
N HIS A 115 -30.25 14.79 13.42
CA HIS A 115 -30.79 14.26 14.68
C HIS A 115 -30.28 15.02 15.92
N HIS A 116 -29.04 15.50 15.91
CA HIS A 116 -28.49 16.28 17.03
C HIS A 116 -29.09 17.67 17.14
N ASN A 117 -29.43 18.32 16.01
CA ASN A 117 -30.04 19.65 15.97
C ASN A 117 -31.56 19.66 16.22
N ARG A 118 -32.20 18.51 16.44
CA ARG A 118 -33.62 18.49 16.85
C ARG A 118 -33.72 18.92 18.32
N PRO A 119 -34.64 19.84 18.68
CA PRO A 119 -34.85 20.23 20.07
C PRO A 119 -35.18 18.97 20.89
N HIS A 120 -34.41 18.76 21.95
CA HIS A 120 -34.64 17.67 22.88
C HIS A 120 -36.03 17.83 23.51
N ARG A 121 -37.02 17.05 23.05
CA ARG A 121 -38.24 16.84 23.84
C ARG A 121 -37.80 16.22 25.17
N CYS A 122 -38.23 16.85 26.25
CA CYS A 122 -37.96 16.48 27.63
C CYS A 122 -38.65 15.13 27.93
N CYS A 123 -38.05 14.02 27.50
CA CYS A 123 -38.45 12.68 27.92
C CYS A 123 -37.25 12.01 28.57
N SER A 124 -37.51 11.39 29.72
CA SER A 124 -36.54 10.85 30.66
C SER A 124 -35.45 10.04 29.96
N LYS A 125 -34.21 10.53 29.99
CA LYS A 125 -33.05 9.74 29.62
C LYS A 125 -32.96 8.59 30.62
N THR A 126 -33.22 7.36 30.18
CA THR A 126 -32.97 6.20 31.01
C THR A 126 -31.45 6.05 31.19
N LYS A 127 -31.01 5.44 32.30
CA LYS A 127 -29.58 5.21 32.60
C LYS A 127 -28.84 4.43 31.49
N TYR A 128 -29.58 3.80 30.58
CA TYR A 128 -29.12 3.03 29.41
C TYR A 128 -28.99 3.87 28.11
N ASP A 129 -29.41 5.14 28.10
CA ASP A 129 -29.27 6.02 26.93
C ASP A 129 -27.96 6.83 26.96
N ARG A 130 -26.83 6.22 27.35
CA ARG A 130 -25.54 6.91 27.24
C ARG A 130 -25.14 7.00 25.77
N PRO A 131 -24.54 8.12 25.32
CA PRO A 131 -23.99 8.24 23.97
C PRO A 131 -23.00 7.13 23.59
N ALA A 132 -22.35 6.52 24.59
CA ALA A 132 -21.43 5.40 24.45
C ALA A 132 -22.11 4.06 24.06
N ASP A 133 -23.43 3.93 24.28
CA ASP A 133 -24.18 2.68 24.03
C ASP A 133 -24.86 2.65 22.66
N ARG A 134 -24.76 3.72 21.86
CA ARG A 134 -25.28 3.71 20.48
C ARG A 134 -24.28 3.00 19.57
N PRO A 135 -24.68 1.95 18.83
CA PRO A 135 -23.79 1.34 17.84
C PRO A 135 -23.34 2.41 16.85
N ASP A 136 -22.04 2.58 16.70
CA ASP A 136 -21.46 3.47 15.70
C ASP A 136 -22.06 3.11 14.33
N ASP A 137 -22.61 4.10 13.62
CA ASP A 137 -23.18 3.89 12.28
C ASP A 137 -22.14 3.16 11.41
N PRO A 138 -22.44 1.97 10.88
CA PRO A 138 -21.52 1.16 10.09
C PRO A 138 -20.82 1.94 8.99
N ALA A 139 -21.54 2.86 8.34
CA ALA A 139 -21.00 3.67 7.27
C ALA A 139 -19.94 4.66 7.77
N ARG A 140 -20.07 5.16 9.00
CA ARG A 140 -19.10 6.07 9.62
C ARG A 140 -17.83 5.35 10.05
N ALA A 141 -17.94 4.14 10.60
CA ALA A 141 -16.80 3.31 10.96
C ALA A 141 -15.98 2.92 9.72
N VAL A 142 -16.66 2.39 8.69
CA VAL A 142 -16.03 2.06 7.41
C VAL A 142 -15.40 3.29 6.76
N GLY A 143 -16.11 4.43 6.74
CA GLY A 143 -15.58 5.66 6.17
C GLY A 143 -14.36 6.21 6.89
N LEU A 144 -14.30 6.10 8.23
CA LEU A 144 -13.10 6.46 8.99
C LEU A 144 -11.94 5.54 8.65
N ALA A 145 -12.16 4.23 8.62
CA ALA A 145 -11.12 3.25 8.34
C ALA A 145 -10.55 3.42 6.91
N VAL A 146 -11.42 3.65 5.92
CA VAL A 146 -11.01 4.01 4.55
C VAL A 146 -10.21 5.30 4.52
N ALA A 147 -10.61 6.34 5.26
CA ALA A 147 -9.86 7.59 5.32
C ALA A 147 -8.47 7.41 5.97
N MET A 148 -8.38 6.61 7.04
CA MET A 148 -7.12 6.27 7.69
C MET A 148 -6.20 5.43 6.81
N THR A 149 -6.72 4.70 5.83
CA THR A 149 -5.91 4.03 4.80
C THR A 149 -5.52 4.98 3.68
N ALA A 150 -6.47 5.71 3.09
CA ALA A 150 -6.26 6.47 1.87
C ALA A 150 -5.45 7.76 2.09
N ILE A 151 -5.77 8.55 3.13
CA ILE A 151 -5.12 9.85 3.37
C ILE A 151 -3.59 9.73 3.51
N PRO A 152 -3.03 8.84 4.36
CA PRO A 152 -1.57 8.71 4.46
C PRO A 152 -0.94 8.09 3.21
N PHE A 153 -1.71 7.40 2.37
CA PHE A 153 -1.21 6.79 1.14
C PHE A 153 -1.14 7.77 -0.04
N VAL A 154 -2.01 8.79 -0.08
CA VAL A 154 -2.09 9.75 -1.20
C VAL A 154 -0.74 10.36 -1.58
N PRO A 155 0.10 10.86 -0.66
CA PRO A 155 1.38 11.48 -1.01
C PRO A 155 2.39 10.55 -1.70
N VAL A 156 2.25 9.24 -1.49
CA VAL A 156 3.16 8.20 -2.01
C VAL A 156 2.54 7.38 -3.14
N SER A 157 1.35 7.77 -3.61
CA SER A 157 0.57 7.04 -4.61
C SER A 157 1.02 7.22 -6.06
N ASN A 158 1.97 8.12 -6.33
CA ASN A 158 2.33 8.61 -7.68
C ASN A 158 1.20 9.36 -8.43
N MET A 159 0.02 9.57 -7.84
CA MET A 159 -1.11 10.24 -8.52
C MET A 159 -0.93 11.76 -8.64
N PHE A 160 -0.42 12.41 -7.59
CA PHE A 160 -0.27 13.87 -7.53
C PHE A 160 1.19 14.31 -7.63
N PHE A 161 2.09 13.49 -7.11
CA PHE A 161 3.53 13.73 -7.11
C PHE A 161 4.22 12.40 -7.38
N TYR A 162 5.19 12.40 -8.29
CA TYR A 162 5.97 11.21 -8.56
C TYR A 162 6.99 10.99 -7.46
N VAL A 163 7.15 9.72 -7.08
CA VAL A 163 8.13 9.27 -6.09
C VAL A 163 9.15 8.35 -6.76
N GLY A 164 10.36 8.28 -6.20
CA GLY A 164 11.47 7.46 -6.70
C GLY A 164 11.32 5.95 -6.43
N PHE A 165 10.12 5.40 -6.62
CA PHE A 165 9.86 3.96 -6.66
C PHE A 165 8.53 3.71 -7.36
N VAL A 166 8.38 2.54 -8.00
CA VAL A 166 7.11 2.13 -8.60
C VAL A 166 6.16 1.62 -7.53
N LEU A 167 6.60 0.69 -6.70
CA LEU A 167 5.83 0.11 -5.58
C LEU A 167 6.74 0.03 -4.34
N ALA A 168 6.19 -0.05 -3.13
CA ALA A 168 7.00 -0.30 -1.93
C ALA A 168 6.14 -0.81 -0.77
N GLU A 169 6.53 -1.90 -0.12
CA GLU A 169 5.80 -2.44 1.03
C GLU A 169 5.81 -1.46 2.21
N ARG A 170 6.94 -0.76 2.42
CA ARG A 170 7.12 0.18 3.53
C ARG A 170 6.11 1.33 3.52
N VAL A 171 5.50 1.66 2.38
CA VAL A 171 4.48 2.72 2.34
C VAL A 171 3.12 2.27 2.88
N LEU A 172 2.94 0.97 3.11
CA LEU A 172 1.71 0.39 3.65
C LEU A 172 1.65 0.39 5.18
N TYR A 173 2.73 0.73 5.90
CA TYR A 173 2.73 0.73 7.35
C TYR A 173 1.64 1.64 7.94
N MET A 174 1.58 2.90 7.51
CA MET A 174 0.55 3.84 7.98
C MET A 174 -0.86 3.47 7.45
N PRO A 175 -1.03 3.19 6.14
CA PRO A 175 -2.32 2.74 5.61
C PRO A 175 -2.88 1.46 6.24
N SER A 176 -2.02 0.56 6.74
CA SER A 176 -2.44 -0.70 7.37
C SER A 176 -3.29 -0.49 8.62
N VAL A 177 -3.14 0.64 9.33
CA VAL A 177 -3.98 0.97 10.48
C VAL A 177 -5.45 0.99 10.10
N GLY A 178 -5.81 1.68 9.01
CA GLY A 178 -7.18 1.71 8.51
C GLY A 178 -7.67 0.34 8.03
N TYR A 179 -6.78 -0.49 7.48
CA TYR A 179 -7.09 -1.86 7.11
C TYR A 179 -7.41 -2.73 8.33
N CYS A 180 -6.64 -2.62 9.42
CA CYS A 180 -6.91 -3.33 10.67
C CYS A 180 -8.29 -2.95 11.25
N PHE A 181 -8.68 -1.67 11.17
CA PHE A 181 -10.03 -1.24 11.54
C PHE A 181 -11.11 -1.87 10.65
N LEU A 182 -10.92 -1.89 9.33
CA LEU A 182 -11.86 -2.55 8.40
C LEU A 182 -11.97 -4.05 8.68
N PHE A 183 -10.85 -4.72 8.91
CA PHE A 183 -10.81 -6.14 9.23
C PHE A 183 -11.53 -6.44 10.54
N GLY A 184 -11.22 -5.71 11.62
CA GLY A 184 -11.88 -5.90 12.92
C GLY A 184 -13.39 -5.64 12.86
N TYR A 185 -13.80 -4.60 12.12
CA TYR A 185 -15.22 -4.32 11.92
C TYR A 185 -15.92 -5.44 11.12
N GLY A 186 -15.30 -5.90 10.03
CA GLY A 186 -15.80 -7.01 9.22
C GLY A 186 -15.89 -8.33 10.01
N TYR A 187 -14.88 -8.60 10.82
CA TYR A 187 -14.83 -9.76 11.72
C TYR A 187 -15.96 -9.73 12.75
N ALA A 188 -16.17 -8.58 13.41
CA ALA A 188 -17.27 -8.43 14.37
C ALA A 188 -18.65 -8.55 13.70
N ALA A 189 -18.80 -8.06 12.47
CA ALA A 189 -20.02 -8.24 11.70
C ALA A 189 -20.25 -9.72 11.32
N LEU A 190 -19.19 -10.46 11.02
CA LEU A 190 -19.25 -11.89 10.70
C LEU A 190 -19.59 -12.73 11.94
N GLU A 191 -19.01 -12.43 13.10
CA GLU A 191 -19.32 -13.08 14.38
C GLU A 191 -20.78 -12.89 14.79
N ARG A 192 -21.36 -11.71 14.56
CA ARG A 192 -22.80 -11.48 14.78
C ARG A 192 -23.70 -12.28 13.82
N ARG A 193 -23.25 -12.55 12.59
CA ARG A 193 -24.05 -13.23 11.56
C ARG A 193 -23.95 -14.75 11.61
N LEU A 194 -22.75 -15.28 11.82
CA LEU A 194 -22.44 -16.71 11.74
C LEU A 194 -22.23 -17.35 13.13
N GLY A 195 -22.30 -16.55 14.19
CA GLY A 195 -21.84 -16.94 15.52
C GLY A 195 -20.31 -16.94 15.64
N PRO A 196 -19.77 -17.13 16.86
CA PRO A 196 -18.33 -17.02 17.13
C PRO A 196 -17.49 -18.16 16.56
N LYS A 197 -18.06 -19.37 16.41
CA LYS A 197 -17.30 -20.59 16.07
C LYS A 197 -16.58 -20.47 14.73
N TRP A 198 -17.31 -20.13 13.66
CA TRP A 198 -16.78 -20.12 12.30
C TRP A 198 -15.77 -19.00 12.03
N PRO A 199 -16.02 -17.74 12.42
CA PRO A 199 -15.05 -16.66 12.26
C PRO A 199 -13.78 -16.89 13.06
N ARG A 200 -13.87 -17.40 14.30
CA ARG A 200 -12.70 -17.74 15.11
C ARG A 200 -11.87 -18.84 14.46
N MET A 201 -12.51 -19.90 13.98
CA MET A 201 -11.80 -20.96 13.25
C MET A 201 -11.13 -20.44 11.98
N GLY A 202 -11.84 -19.61 11.20
CA GLY A 202 -11.26 -18.96 10.01
C GLY A 202 -10.07 -18.06 10.36
N LEU A 203 -10.17 -17.26 11.42
CA LEU A 203 -9.08 -16.42 11.90
C LEU A 203 -7.87 -17.26 12.35
N MET A 204 -8.09 -18.36 13.07
CA MET A 204 -7.01 -19.27 13.45
C MET A 204 -6.30 -19.85 12.22
N VAL A 205 -7.04 -20.29 11.21
CA VAL A 205 -6.45 -20.77 9.95
C VAL A 205 -5.63 -19.68 9.26
N VAL A 206 -6.18 -18.46 9.14
CA VAL A 206 -5.47 -17.33 8.54
C VAL A 206 -4.19 -16.99 9.30
N LEU A 207 -4.24 -16.95 10.64
CA LEU A 207 -3.08 -16.70 11.49
C LEU A 207 -2.02 -17.79 11.37
N THR A 208 -2.42 -19.07 11.33
CA THR A 208 -1.48 -20.19 11.14
C THR A 208 -0.83 -20.12 9.76
N VAL A 209 -1.61 -19.90 8.70
CA VAL A 209 -1.09 -19.81 7.33
C VAL A 209 -0.13 -18.63 7.18
N TYR A 210 -0.50 -17.44 7.67
CA TYR A 210 0.39 -16.28 7.60
C TYR A 210 1.59 -16.40 8.54
N GLY A 211 1.43 -16.99 9.72
CA GLY A 211 2.53 -17.29 10.63
C GLY A 211 3.57 -18.21 9.98
N ALA A 212 3.12 -19.31 9.36
CA ALA A 212 3.99 -20.22 8.62
C ALA A 212 4.70 -19.52 7.44
N ARG A 213 3.97 -18.69 6.68
CA ARG A 213 4.54 -17.89 5.59
C ARG A 213 5.62 -16.93 6.08
N THR A 214 5.41 -16.28 7.22
CA THR A 214 6.41 -15.40 7.83
C THR A 214 7.66 -16.17 8.23
N VAL A 215 7.51 -17.33 8.88
CA VAL A 215 8.65 -18.18 9.26
C VAL A 215 9.45 -18.62 8.02
N ILE A 216 8.77 -19.05 6.95
CA ILE A 216 9.43 -19.44 5.69
C ILE A 216 10.17 -18.23 5.09
N ARG A 217 9.53 -17.05 5.08
CA ARG A 217 10.11 -15.83 4.50
C ARG A 217 11.33 -15.35 5.27
N ASN A 218 11.47 -15.65 6.56
CA ASN A 218 12.68 -15.32 7.32
C ASN A 218 13.94 -15.97 6.75
N ASN A 219 13.82 -17.08 6.02
CA ASN A 219 14.98 -17.69 5.34
C ASN A 219 15.56 -16.77 4.27
N ASP A 220 14.73 -15.97 3.60
CA ASP A 220 15.19 -15.02 2.59
C ASP A 220 15.98 -13.86 3.21
N TRP A 221 15.92 -13.66 4.53
CA TRP A 221 16.61 -12.58 5.25
C TRP A 221 17.84 -13.06 6.03
N GLN A 222 18.27 -14.31 5.87
CA GLN A 222 19.44 -14.84 6.59
C GLN A 222 20.74 -14.19 6.14
N ASP A 223 20.86 -13.91 4.84
CA ASP A 223 22.03 -13.32 4.23
C ASP A 223 21.65 -12.59 2.92
N ASP A 224 22.57 -11.77 2.42
CA ASP A 224 22.35 -10.93 1.23
C ASP A 224 22.14 -11.76 -0.05
N GLU A 225 22.84 -12.90 -0.20
CA GLU A 225 22.69 -13.77 -1.36
C GLU A 225 21.29 -14.39 -1.40
N SER A 226 20.81 -14.94 -0.29
CA SER A 226 19.45 -15.47 -0.13
C SER A 226 18.40 -14.39 -0.41
N LEU A 227 18.61 -13.17 0.08
CA LEU A 227 17.70 -12.04 -0.15
C LEU A 227 17.59 -11.69 -1.64
N TYR A 228 18.73 -11.53 -2.32
CA TYR A 228 18.75 -11.18 -3.73
C TYR A 228 18.24 -12.33 -4.61
N ARG A 229 18.59 -13.58 -4.30
CA ARG A 229 18.03 -14.76 -4.98
C ARG A 229 16.51 -14.81 -4.85
N SER A 230 15.94 -14.44 -3.69
CA SER A 230 14.49 -14.39 -3.52
C SER A 230 13.82 -13.34 -4.42
N GLY A 231 14.52 -12.26 -4.79
CA GLY A 231 13.98 -11.15 -5.57
C GLY A 231 14.14 -11.25 -7.09
N VAL A 232 14.86 -12.25 -7.62
CA VAL A 232 15.16 -12.37 -9.06
C VAL A 232 13.94 -12.43 -9.97
N HIS A 233 12.80 -12.87 -9.45
CA HIS A 233 11.55 -13.01 -10.21
C HIS A 233 10.71 -11.73 -10.22
N ILE A 234 11.08 -10.71 -9.41
CA ILE A 234 10.38 -9.42 -9.32
C ILE A 234 11.21 -8.33 -9.98
N ASN A 235 12.48 -8.19 -9.60
CA ASN A 235 13.41 -7.23 -10.21
C ASN A 235 14.70 -7.95 -10.62
N PRO A 236 14.66 -8.78 -11.69
CA PRO A 236 15.82 -9.54 -12.14
C PRO A 236 17.07 -8.70 -12.37
N PRO A 237 17.05 -7.55 -13.08
CA PRO A 237 18.27 -6.79 -13.34
C PRO A 237 18.96 -6.36 -12.05
N LYS A 238 18.23 -5.80 -11.07
CA LYS A 238 18.83 -5.35 -9.81
C LYS A 238 19.25 -6.52 -8.93
N ALA A 239 18.45 -7.58 -8.88
CA ALA A 239 18.75 -8.78 -8.09
C ALA A 239 20.04 -9.47 -8.57
N TYR A 240 20.18 -9.69 -9.88
CA TYR A 240 21.38 -10.30 -10.44
C TYR A 240 22.61 -9.38 -10.35
N GLY A 241 22.43 -8.07 -10.51
CA GLY A 241 23.51 -7.09 -10.32
C GLY A 241 24.08 -7.12 -8.90
N ASN A 242 23.20 -7.12 -7.90
CA ASN A 242 23.61 -7.22 -6.50
C ASN A 242 24.18 -8.61 -6.16
N LEU A 243 23.57 -9.69 -6.68
CA LEU A 243 24.09 -11.05 -6.51
C LEU A 243 25.52 -11.17 -7.06
N GLY A 244 25.81 -10.58 -8.23
CA GLY A 244 27.15 -10.54 -8.78
C GLY A 244 28.17 -9.86 -7.86
N SER A 245 27.81 -8.73 -7.26
CA SER A 245 28.66 -8.04 -6.28
C SER A 245 28.95 -8.92 -5.04
N ILE A 246 27.92 -9.55 -4.47
CA ILE A 246 28.07 -10.46 -3.32
C ILE A 246 28.93 -11.67 -3.66
N LEU A 247 28.66 -12.36 -4.78
CA LEU A 247 29.42 -13.52 -5.22
C LEU A 247 30.90 -13.18 -5.49
N SER A 248 31.16 -12.00 -6.07
CA SER A 248 32.53 -11.52 -6.29
C SER A 248 33.27 -11.33 -4.97
N SER A 249 32.63 -10.70 -3.97
CA SER A 249 33.20 -10.53 -2.63
C SER A 249 33.47 -11.85 -1.89
N GLN A 250 32.75 -12.92 -2.25
CA GLN A 250 32.96 -14.28 -1.73
C GLN A 250 34.02 -15.07 -2.51
N GLY A 251 34.61 -14.48 -3.57
CA GLY A 251 35.59 -15.14 -4.45
C GLY A 251 34.99 -16.10 -5.49
N ARG A 252 33.65 -16.17 -5.62
CA ARG A 252 32.93 -17.03 -6.58
C ARG A 252 32.80 -16.33 -7.93
N LEU A 253 33.94 -16.07 -8.58
CA LEU A 253 34.04 -15.18 -9.74
C LEU A 253 33.22 -15.65 -10.95
N ASP A 254 33.22 -16.95 -11.27
CA ASP A 254 32.47 -17.50 -12.42
C ASP A 254 30.95 -17.30 -12.28
N GLU A 255 30.43 -17.50 -11.06
CA GLU A 255 29.02 -17.27 -10.75
C GLU A 255 28.70 -15.76 -10.75
N ALA A 256 29.61 -14.93 -10.25
CA ALA A 256 29.48 -13.48 -10.25
C ALA A 256 29.38 -12.93 -11.69
N GLU A 257 30.29 -13.35 -12.57
CA GLU A 257 30.27 -12.97 -13.99
C GLU A 257 28.94 -13.39 -14.64
N THR A 258 28.51 -14.62 -14.39
CA THR A 258 27.24 -15.15 -14.92
C THR A 258 26.05 -14.30 -14.44
N ALA A 259 26.03 -13.92 -13.16
CA ALA A 259 24.98 -13.07 -12.60
C ALA A 259 24.99 -11.67 -13.24
N LEU A 260 26.15 -10.99 -13.30
CA LEU A 260 26.29 -9.65 -13.89
C LEU A 260 25.92 -9.64 -15.38
N ARG A 261 26.37 -10.63 -16.16
CA ARG A 261 25.96 -10.78 -17.56
C ARG A 261 24.45 -11.00 -17.70
N THR A 262 23.85 -11.78 -16.80
CA THR A 262 22.39 -11.99 -16.79
C THR A 262 21.66 -10.70 -16.46
N ALA A 263 22.14 -9.91 -15.51
CA ALA A 263 21.63 -8.59 -15.19
C ALA A 263 21.62 -7.67 -16.42
N LEU A 264 22.74 -7.63 -17.16
CA LEU A 264 22.87 -6.85 -18.40
C LEU A 264 22.00 -7.37 -19.55
N ARG A 265 21.69 -8.67 -19.61
CA ARG A 265 20.69 -9.20 -20.57
C ARG A 265 19.29 -8.66 -20.30
N TYR A 266 18.90 -8.54 -19.03
CA TYR A 266 17.61 -7.93 -18.67
C TYR A 266 17.63 -6.42 -18.90
N ARG A 267 18.73 -5.74 -18.56
CA ARG A 267 18.87 -4.30 -18.75
C ARG A 267 20.32 -3.91 -19.11
N PRO A 268 20.62 -3.66 -20.39
CA PRO A 268 21.98 -3.40 -20.84
C PRO A 268 22.61 -2.11 -20.32
N ASN A 269 21.80 -1.14 -19.90
CA ASN A 269 22.26 0.17 -19.44
C ASN A 269 22.24 0.26 -17.90
N MET A 270 23.14 -0.49 -17.25
CA MET A 270 23.35 -0.47 -15.80
C MET A 270 24.83 -0.21 -15.51
N ALA A 271 25.16 1.06 -15.24
CA ALA A 271 26.55 1.49 -15.04
C ALA A 271 27.20 0.81 -13.83
N ASP A 272 26.44 0.57 -12.76
CA ASP A 272 26.88 -0.17 -11.58
C ASP A 272 27.26 -1.62 -11.93
N VAL A 273 26.50 -2.27 -12.80
CA VAL A 273 26.77 -3.64 -13.23
C VAL A 273 27.94 -3.73 -14.22
N HIS A 274 28.09 -2.77 -15.14
CA HIS A 274 29.26 -2.68 -16.02
C HIS A 274 30.55 -2.42 -15.26
N TYR A 275 30.50 -1.64 -14.18
CA TYR A 275 31.67 -1.37 -13.34
C TYR A 275 32.14 -2.62 -12.57
N ASN A 276 31.19 -3.50 -12.20
CA ASN A 276 31.48 -4.71 -11.42
C ASN A 276 31.89 -5.93 -12.26
N LEU A 277 31.70 -5.89 -13.59
CA LEU A 277 31.98 -6.98 -14.54
C LEU A 277 33.38 -6.86 -15.14
#